data_AF-A0A7Y3H7Z8-F1
#
_entry.id   AF-A0A7Y3H7Z8-F1
#
_cell.length_a   1.000
_cell.length_b   1.000
_cell.length_c   1.000
_cell.angle_alpha   90.00
_cell.angle_beta   90.00
_cell.angle_gamma   90.00
#
_symmetry.space_group_name_H-M   'P 1'
#
loop_
_entity.id
_entity.type
_entity.pdbx_description
1 polymer ?
#
loop_
_entity_poly.entity_id
_entity_poly.type
_entity_poly.pdbx_seq_one_letter_code
_entity_poly.pdbx_strand_id
1 'polypeptide(L)'
;MKPEIYTHHHARIVYDADRITEVHDALLCPQYWQQQQAVFGQARGRGNTVFVATPFGRAALREYRRGGWPARVSRDRYLFLGFQRSRPFREFHLLARLFVDGLPVPAPLAARCERHGMYYRGALMTRLLPDTTT
;
A
#
# COMPACT_ATOMS: atom_id res chain seq x y z
N MET A 1 -12.70 11.72 3.00
CA MET A 1 -11.88 10.51 3.20
C MET A 1 -12.51 9.73 4.34
N LYS A 2 -12.99 8.53 4.04
CA LYS A 2 -13.73 7.67 4.96
C LYS A 2 -12.98 6.34 5.12
N PRO A 3 -12.08 6.22 6.12
CA PRO A 3 -11.27 5.03 6.27
C PRO A 3 -12.11 3.85 6.81
N GLU A 4 -12.15 2.76 6.07
CA GLU A 4 -12.79 1.50 6.47
C GLU A 4 -11.80 0.34 6.47
N ILE A 5 -12.12 -0.75 7.17
CA ILE A 5 -11.24 -1.93 7.30
C ILE A 5 -11.93 -3.15 6.72
N TYR A 6 -11.34 -3.72 5.69
CA TYR A 6 -11.65 -5.04 5.18
C TYR A 6 -10.75 -6.09 5.86
N THR A 7 -11.34 -7.19 6.31
CA THR A 7 -10.63 -8.27 7.02
C THR A 7 -10.81 -9.59 6.27
N HIS A 8 -9.71 -10.27 5.98
CA HIS A 8 -9.73 -11.57 5.33
C HIS A 8 -8.58 -12.46 5.84
N HIS A 9 -8.93 -13.59 6.45
CA HIS A 9 -8.01 -14.51 7.13
C HIS A 9 -6.98 -13.79 8.04
N HIS A 10 -5.71 -13.74 7.62
CA HIS A 10 -4.59 -13.14 8.32
C HIS A 10 -4.22 -11.75 7.80
N ALA A 11 -4.99 -11.22 6.85
CA ALA A 11 -4.81 -9.90 6.26
C ALA A 11 -5.90 -8.93 6.73
N ARG A 12 -5.48 -7.67 6.86
CA ARG A 12 -6.39 -6.54 6.96
C ARG A 12 -5.97 -5.47 5.97
N ILE A 13 -6.97 -4.86 5.33
CA ILE A 13 -6.80 -3.75 4.41
C ILE A 13 -7.56 -2.57 4.98
N VAL A 14 -6.88 -1.46 5.22
CA VAL A 14 -7.51 -0.16 5.48
C VAL A 14 -7.61 0.59 4.15
N TYR A 15 -8.75 1.19 3.83
CA TYR A 15 -9.00 1.82 2.54
C TYR A 15 -9.93 3.04 2.64
N ASP A 16 -9.90 3.91 1.64
CA ASP A 16 -10.80 5.07 1.52
C ASP A 16 -12.12 4.64 0.85
N ALA A 17 -13.17 4.47 1.64
CA ALA A 17 -14.49 4.05 1.18
C ALA A 17 -15.23 5.13 0.35
N ASP A 18 -14.76 6.39 0.40
CA ASP A 18 -15.27 7.44 -0.51
C ASP A 18 -14.83 7.20 -1.97
N ARG A 19 -13.85 6.32 -2.20
CA ARG A 19 -13.21 6.10 -3.52
C ARG A 19 -13.25 4.67 -4.00
N ILE A 20 -13.11 3.72 -3.08
CA ILE A 20 -13.06 2.30 -3.40
C ILE A 20 -14.35 1.68 -2.90
N THR A 21 -15.19 1.22 -3.83
CA THR A 21 -16.46 0.55 -3.54
C THR A 21 -16.30 -0.96 -3.36
N GLU A 22 -15.27 -1.55 -3.98
CA GLU A 22 -14.99 -2.99 -3.92
C GLU A 22 -13.56 -3.24 -3.47
N VAL A 23 -13.40 -3.98 -2.37
CA VAL A 23 -12.11 -4.34 -1.79
C VAL A 23 -11.97 -5.85 -1.77
N HIS A 24 -10.83 -6.32 -2.25
CA HIS A 24 -10.44 -7.72 -2.23
C HIS A 24 -8.93 -7.85 -2.01
N ASP A 25 -8.46 -9.03 -1.62
CA ASP A 25 -7.06 -9.26 -1.29
C ASP A 25 -6.07 -8.91 -2.40
N ALA A 26 -6.46 -9.22 -3.65
CA ALA A 26 -5.63 -8.99 -4.82
C ALA A 26 -5.44 -7.50 -5.17
N LEU A 27 -6.24 -6.59 -4.59
CA LEU A 27 -6.19 -5.16 -4.85
C LEU A 27 -4.79 -4.57 -4.63
N LEU A 28 -4.09 -5.09 -3.61
CA LEU A 28 -2.76 -4.64 -3.20
C LEU A 28 -1.65 -5.63 -3.63
N CYS A 29 -1.90 -6.39 -4.69
CA CYS A 29 -0.97 -7.33 -5.30
C CYS A 29 -0.53 -6.83 -6.69
N PRO A 30 0.75 -6.51 -6.93
CA PRO A 30 1.21 -6.08 -8.25
C PRO A 30 0.96 -7.10 -9.37
N GLN A 31 1.09 -8.39 -9.06
CA GLN A 31 0.89 -9.47 -10.04
C GLN A 31 -0.55 -9.51 -10.57
N TYR A 32 -1.53 -9.19 -9.70
CA TYR A 32 -2.93 -9.06 -10.12
C TYR A 32 -3.09 -7.99 -11.20
N TRP A 33 -2.51 -6.80 -10.99
CA TRP A 33 -2.59 -5.73 -11.98
C TRP A 33 -1.78 -6.00 -13.25
N GLN A 34 -0.69 -6.78 -13.15
CA GLN A 34 0.06 -7.24 -14.33
C GLN A 34 -0.78 -8.18 -15.20
N GLN A 35 -1.48 -9.15 -14.59
CA GLN A 35 -2.36 -10.08 -15.30
C GLN A 35 -3.52 -9.37 -16.00
N GLN A 36 -4.02 -8.29 -15.39
CA GLN A 36 -5.05 -7.41 -15.98
C GLN A 36 -4.52 -6.43 -17.04
N GLN A 37 -3.22 -6.48 -17.37
CA GLN A 37 -2.56 -5.53 -18.27
C GLN A 37 -2.75 -4.05 -17.85
N ALA A 38 -2.93 -3.81 -16.55
CA ALA A 38 -3.25 -2.51 -15.99
C ALA A 38 -2.01 -1.76 -15.46
N VAL A 39 -0.84 -2.42 -15.42
CA VAL A 39 0.43 -1.79 -15.10
C VAL A 39 0.93 -1.01 -16.31
N PHE A 40 1.14 0.30 -16.16
CA PHE A 40 1.62 1.17 -17.24
C PHE A 40 2.99 1.79 -16.96
N GLY A 41 3.58 1.50 -15.79
CA GLY A 41 4.92 1.97 -15.45
C GLY A 41 5.43 1.42 -14.14
N GLN A 42 6.69 1.70 -13.86
CA GLN A 42 7.36 1.33 -12.62
C GLN A 42 8.33 2.44 -12.22
N ALA A 43 8.44 2.72 -10.92
CA ALA A 43 9.40 3.70 -10.44
C ALA A 43 10.84 3.16 -10.64
N ARG A 44 11.72 3.98 -11.22
CA ARG A 44 13.17 3.66 -11.32
C ARG A 44 13.83 3.92 -9.96
N GLY A 45 14.30 2.90 -9.24
CA GLY A 45 15.07 3.08 -8.00
C GLY A 45 14.94 1.99 -6.93
N ARG A 46 15.27 2.33 -5.67
CA ARG A 46 15.30 1.42 -4.49
C ARG A 46 13.92 1.14 -3.89
N GLY A 47 12.91 0.92 -4.72
CA GLY A 47 11.53 0.63 -4.29
C GLY A 47 10.76 -0.19 -5.32
N ASN A 48 9.99 -1.17 -4.86
CA ASN A 48 9.07 -1.94 -5.71
C ASN A 48 7.73 -1.19 -5.80
N THR A 49 7.74 -0.07 -6.53
CA THR A 49 6.53 0.72 -6.80
C THR A 49 6.16 0.57 -8.27
N VAL A 50 4.95 0.07 -8.54
CA VAL A 50 4.36 -0.01 -9.87
C VAL A 50 3.25 1.02 -10.02
N PHE A 51 3.05 1.53 -11.22
CA PHE A 51 1.95 2.44 -11.55
C PHE A 51 0.86 1.66 -12.27
N VAL A 52 -0.35 1.73 -11.73
CA VAL A 52 -1.50 0.92 -12.15
C VAL A 52 -2.71 1.79 -12.49
N ALA A 53 -3.40 1.43 -13.56
CA ALA A 53 -4.70 1.98 -13.92
C ALA A 53 -5.78 1.18 -13.19
N THR A 54 -6.54 1.82 -12.32
CA THR A 54 -7.60 1.18 -11.53
C THR A 54 -8.95 1.81 -11.88
N PRO A 55 -10.08 1.15 -11.56
CA PRO A 55 -11.42 1.74 -11.74
C PRO A 55 -11.62 3.07 -10.99
N PHE A 56 -10.84 3.31 -9.93
CA PHE A 56 -10.87 4.53 -9.11
C PHE A 56 -9.72 5.50 -9.42
N GLY A 57 -9.09 5.34 -10.60
CA GLY A 57 -8.07 6.25 -11.14
C GLY A 57 -6.66 5.67 -11.20
N ARG A 58 -5.68 6.48 -11.62
CA ARG A 58 -4.27 6.08 -11.65
C ARG A 58 -3.69 6.06 -10.23
N ALA A 59 -2.97 4.99 -9.90
CA ALA A 59 -2.41 4.79 -8.57
C ALA A 59 -0.95 4.33 -8.63
N ALA A 60 -0.19 4.69 -7.59
CA ALA A 60 1.10 4.11 -7.28
C ALA A 60 0.90 3.01 -6.25
N LEU A 61 1.20 1.77 -6.61
CA LEU A 61 1.17 0.61 -5.73
C LEU A 61 2.60 0.27 -5.30
N ARG A 62 2.87 0.42 -4.02
CA ARG A 62 4.16 0.12 -3.41
C ARG A 62 4.07 -1.11 -2.53
N GLU A 63 4.84 -2.13 -2.87
CA GLU A 63 5.10 -3.24 -1.96
C GLU A 63 6.25 -2.91 -1.02
N TYR A 64 6.06 -3.13 0.27
CA TYR A 64 7.15 -3.01 1.23
C TYR A 64 8.02 -4.27 1.17
N ARG A 65 9.01 -4.25 0.28
CA ARG A 65 10.10 -5.24 0.21
C ARG A 65 11.36 -4.61 0.82
N ARG A 66 11.99 -5.25 1.81
CA ARG A 66 13.31 -4.80 2.32
C ARG A 66 14.39 -5.23 1.33
N GLY A 67 15.31 -4.35 0.95
CA GLY A 67 16.43 -4.65 0.04
C GLY A 67 17.81 -4.60 0.73
N GLY A 68 18.77 -5.41 0.22
CA GLY A 68 20.23 -5.29 0.44
C GLY A 68 20.86 -6.13 1.57
N TRP A 69 22.20 -6.25 1.55
CA TRP A 69 23.08 -6.99 2.49
C TRP A 69 22.84 -6.80 4.01
N PRO A 70 22.27 -5.69 4.52
CA PRO A 70 21.80 -5.61 5.91
C PRO A 70 20.71 -6.63 6.29
N ALA A 71 20.20 -7.42 5.33
CA ALA A 71 19.30 -8.55 5.53
C ALA A 71 19.91 -9.78 6.22
N ARG A 72 21.24 -9.83 6.47
CA ARG A 72 21.90 -11.04 7.02
C ARG A 72 22.09 -11.09 8.55
N VAL A 73 22.00 -9.97 9.28
CA VAL A 73 22.41 -9.92 10.72
C VAL A 73 21.23 -9.78 11.70
N SER A 74 20.10 -9.22 11.28
CA SER A 74 18.86 -9.26 12.06
C SER A 74 17.77 -9.83 11.16
N ARG A 75 17.76 -11.17 11.13
CA ARG A 75 16.86 -11.95 10.30
C ARG A 75 15.42 -11.64 10.69
N ASP A 76 14.83 -10.89 9.78
CA ASP A 76 13.45 -11.03 9.44
C ASP A 76 12.50 -10.43 10.46
N ARG A 77 11.76 -9.44 9.92
CA ARG A 77 10.34 -9.20 10.13
C ARG A 77 9.98 -8.16 11.21
N TYR A 78 9.05 -7.27 10.84
CA TYR A 78 8.40 -6.40 11.81
C TYR A 78 7.66 -7.29 12.79
N LEU A 79 8.03 -7.27 14.07
CA LEU A 79 7.25 -7.91 15.13
C LEU A 79 5.80 -7.43 14.98
N PHE A 80 4.91 -8.39 14.74
CA PHE A 80 3.50 -8.10 14.65
C PHE A 80 2.99 -7.77 16.05
N LEU A 81 2.96 -6.48 16.35
CA LEU A 81 2.42 -5.92 17.59
C LEU A 81 0.94 -5.50 17.44
N GLY A 82 0.29 -5.94 16.36
CA GLY A 82 -1.08 -5.56 15.97
C GLY A 82 -1.15 -4.80 14.65
N PHE A 83 -2.28 -4.94 13.95
CA PHE A 83 -2.50 -4.33 12.63
C PHE A 83 -2.39 -2.79 12.67
N GLN A 84 -2.96 -2.14 13.68
CA GLN A 84 -2.89 -0.68 13.86
C GLN A 84 -1.47 -0.15 14.07
N ARG A 85 -0.57 -0.97 14.62
CA ARG A 85 0.84 -0.60 14.86
C ARG A 85 1.73 -0.91 13.66
N SER A 86 1.20 -1.58 12.64
CA SER A 86 1.93 -1.91 11.42
C SER A 86 2.24 -0.65 10.61
N ARG A 87 3.40 -0.64 9.96
CA ARG A 87 3.81 0.47 9.09
C ARG A 87 2.75 0.84 8.04
N PRO A 88 2.15 -0.11 7.28
CA PRO A 88 1.13 0.23 6.29
C PRO A 88 -0.05 1.02 6.87
N PHE A 89 -0.56 0.61 8.05
CA PHE A 89 -1.68 1.28 8.70
C PHE A 89 -1.28 2.68 9.20
N ARG A 90 -0.11 2.80 9.83
CA ARG A 90 0.40 4.10 10.31
C ARG A 90 0.65 5.07 9.15
N GLU A 91 1.24 4.58 8.06
CA GLU A 91 1.54 5.38 6.86
C GLU A 91 0.24 5.83 6.17
N PHE A 92 -0.75 4.93 6.07
CA PHE A 92 -2.09 5.27 5.58
C PHE A 92 -2.76 6.35 6.43
N HIS A 93 -2.83 6.18 7.75
CA HIS A 93 -3.49 7.15 8.64
C HIS A 93 -2.75 8.49 8.69
N LEU A 94 -1.43 8.49 8.62
CA LEU A 94 -0.64 9.72 8.51
C LEU A 94 -0.95 10.44 7.20
N LEU A 95 -0.86 9.75 6.06
CA LEU A 95 -1.18 10.34 4.75
C LEU A 95 -2.64 10.82 4.69
N ALA A 96 -3.56 10.08 5.30
CA ALA A 96 -4.97 10.43 5.38
C ALA A 96 -5.16 11.77 6.10
N ARG A 97 -4.51 11.90 7.26
CA ARG A 97 -4.55 13.13 8.05
C ARG A 97 -3.96 14.30 7.29
N LEU A 98 -2.75 14.14 6.73
CA LEU A 98 -2.08 15.19 5.96
C LEU A 98 -2.90 15.60 4.73
N PHE A 99 -3.56 14.65 4.06
CA PHE A 99 -4.42 14.92 2.91
C PHE A 99 -5.68 15.68 3.31
N VAL A 100 -6.34 15.30 4.41
CA VAL A 100 -7.51 16.03 4.95
C VAL A 100 -7.13 17.43 5.42
N ASP A 101 -5.92 17.60 5.97
CA ASP A 101 -5.37 18.90 6.37
C ASP A 101 -4.93 19.78 5.15
N GLY A 102 -5.09 19.30 3.92
CA GLY A 102 -4.82 20.06 2.70
C GLY A 102 -3.34 20.17 2.30
N LEU A 103 -2.46 19.37 2.92
CA LEU A 103 -1.03 19.37 2.57
C LEU A 103 -0.77 18.68 1.23
N PRO A 104 0.32 19.03 0.52
CA PRO A 104 0.64 18.49 -0.81
C PRO A 104 1.19 17.05 -0.71
N VAL A 105 0.34 16.12 -0.31
CA VAL A 105 0.65 14.69 -0.22
C VAL A 105 -0.24 13.89 -1.18
N PRO A 106 0.26 12.75 -1.72
CA PRO A 106 -0.60 11.87 -2.49
C PRO A 106 -1.63 11.26 -1.54
N ALA A 107 -2.90 11.29 -1.95
CA ALA A 107 -3.94 10.72 -1.11
C ALA A 107 -3.77 9.20 -1.02
N PRO A 108 -3.87 8.63 0.19
CA PRO A 108 -3.86 7.19 0.36
C PRO A 108 -5.19 6.60 -0.14
N LEU A 109 -5.10 5.49 -0.88
CA LEU A 109 -6.24 4.77 -1.40
C LEU A 109 -6.50 3.51 -0.56
N ALA A 110 -5.47 2.69 -0.35
CA ALA A 110 -5.56 1.50 0.49
C ALA A 110 -4.19 1.07 1.03
N ALA A 111 -4.16 0.41 2.18
CA ALA A 111 -2.97 -0.21 2.74
C ALA A 111 -3.28 -1.58 3.34
N ARG A 112 -2.42 -2.56 3.08
CA ARG A 112 -2.55 -3.95 3.56
C ARG A 112 -1.50 -4.25 4.59
N CYS A 113 -1.91 -4.96 5.63
CA CYS A 113 -1.03 -5.69 6.53
C CYS A 113 -1.48 -7.15 6.58
N GLU A 114 -0.60 -8.06 6.17
CA GLU A 114 -0.83 -9.49 6.14
C GLU A 114 0.12 -10.17 7.13
N ARG A 115 -0.44 -10.83 8.14
CA ARG A 115 0.33 -11.50 9.19
C ARG A 115 0.80 -12.88 8.72
N HIS A 116 2.08 -13.15 8.95
CA HIS A 116 2.73 -14.44 8.77
C HIS A 116 3.46 -14.83 10.06
N GLY A 117 2.82 -15.59 10.96
CA GLY A 117 3.43 -15.96 12.24
C GLY A 117 3.64 -14.75 13.16
N MET A 118 4.88 -14.49 13.60
CA MET A 118 5.22 -13.34 14.45
C MET A 118 5.40 -12.03 13.66
N TYR A 119 5.04 -12.04 12.38
CA TYR A 119 5.59 -11.14 11.39
C TYR A 119 4.55 -10.69 10.38
N TYR A 120 4.85 -9.69 9.55
CA TYR A 120 3.90 -9.25 8.53
C TYR A 120 4.55 -8.79 7.22
N ARG A 121 3.77 -8.88 6.13
CA ARG A 121 3.99 -8.22 4.85
C ARG A 121 3.00 -7.07 4.67
N GLY A 122 3.34 -6.09 3.85
CA GLY A 122 2.44 -4.98 3.63
C GLY A 122 2.67 -4.27 2.30
N ALA A 123 1.63 -3.57 1.89
CA ALA A 123 1.60 -2.77 0.68
C ALA A 123 0.79 -1.51 0.94
N LEU A 124 1.07 -0.46 0.18
CA LEU A 124 0.37 0.81 0.21
C LEU A 124 0.08 1.24 -1.23
N MET A 125 -1.15 1.66 -1.47
CA MET A 125 -1.60 2.25 -2.72
C MET A 125 -1.98 3.71 -2.45
N THR A 126 -1.40 4.62 -3.23
CA THR A 126 -1.72 6.04 -3.20
C THR A 126 -2.17 6.49 -4.58
N ARG A 127 -2.95 7.57 -4.66
CA ARG A 127 -3.24 8.20 -5.95
C ARG A 127 -1.94 8.67 -6.59
N LEU A 128 -1.82 8.46 -7.90
CA LEU A 128 -0.75 9.07 -8.66
C LEU A 128 -1.08 10.56 -8.84
N LEU A 129 -0.15 11.44 -8.47
CA LEU A 129 -0.29 12.85 -8.76
C LEU A 129 -0.08 13.05 -10.28
N PRO A 130 -0.95 13.79 -10.98
CA PRO A 130 -0.60 14.27 -12.31
C PRO A 130 0.67 15.13 -12.19
N ASP A 131 1.63 14.92 -13.09
CA ASP A 131 2.86 15.71 -13.24
C ASP A 131 4.03 15.48 -12.27
N THR A 132 4.15 14.31 -11.62
CA THR A 132 5.42 13.96 -10.96
C THR A 132 6.35 13.23 -11.92
N THR A 133 6.97 13.98 -12.83
CA THR A 133 8.16 13.52 -13.56
C THR A 133 9.28 13.38 -12.54
N THR A 134 9.70 12.14 -12.25
CA THR A 134 10.97 11.86 -11.55
C THR A 134 12.02 11.50 -12.58
#